data_AF-A0A7S3BGQ4-F1
#
_entry.id   AF-A0A7S3BGQ4-F1
#
_cell.length_a   1.000
_cell.length_b   1.000
_cell.length_c   1.000
_cell.angle_alpha   90.00
_cell.angle_beta   90.00
_cell.angle_gamma   90.00
#
_symmetry.space_group_name_H-M   'P 1'
#
loop_
_entity.id
_entity.type
_entity.pdbx_description
1 polymer ?
#
loop_
_entity_poly.entity_id
_entity_poly.type
_entity_poly.pdbx_seq_one_letter_code
_entity_poly.pdbx_strand_id
1 'polypeptide(L)'
;MKILETTTVEALDISGCKVQRAGVQGYSQMLGSLRKLTLENVELEPKQYSESTALELVEQDLCEADAVVIASTLRLNTTLTRMDLSGKTQQVKAVKALSEGLEGCKFPLRELLVSGRKVGLATISSLLHTLRGCPLERIDLSGNAKGNERVTSELVAQIMRFADGGSGLRTLRLGDNGAWGDGASEALVEALSS
;
A
#
# COMPACT_ATOMS: atom_id res chain seq x y z
N MET A 1 -2.08 42.05 -23.02
CA MET A 1 -1.81 40.63 -22.78
C MET A 1 -1.01 40.53 -21.48
N LYS A 2 -1.69 40.36 -20.33
CA LYS A 2 -1.02 40.16 -19.05
C LYS A 2 -0.60 38.69 -18.99
N ILE A 3 0.69 38.43 -19.00
CA ILE A 3 1.23 37.14 -18.58
C ILE A 3 0.90 37.07 -17.09
N LEU A 4 -0.08 36.24 -16.72
CA LEU A 4 -0.32 35.91 -15.31
C LEU A 4 0.92 35.15 -14.86
N GLU A 5 1.71 35.73 -13.98
CA GLU A 5 2.70 34.99 -13.21
C GLU A 5 1.95 33.84 -12.52
N THR A 6 2.21 32.61 -12.95
CA THR A 6 1.66 31.43 -12.31
C THR A 6 2.30 31.33 -10.94
N THR A 7 1.58 31.73 -9.90
CA THR A 7 1.98 31.52 -8.52
C THR A 7 2.17 30.02 -8.30
N THR A 8 3.40 29.57 -8.16
CA THR A 8 3.70 28.17 -7.84
C THR A 8 3.49 27.97 -6.34
N VAL A 9 2.40 27.30 -5.98
CA VAL A 9 2.18 26.86 -4.59
C VAL A 9 3.26 25.83 -4.25
N GLU A 10 4.12 26.15 -3.28
CA GLU A 10 5.20 25.26 -2.84
C GLU A 10 4.81 24.40 -1.62
N ALA A 11 3.91 24.90 -0.77
CA ALA A 11 3.38 24.17 0.38
C ALA A 11 1.85 24.27 0.38
N LEU A 12 1.19 23.11 0.55
CA LEU A 12 -0.25 23.01 0.61
C LEU A 12 -0.64 22.26 1.89
N ASP A 13 -1.48 22.87 2.72
CA ASP A 13 -2.08 22.22 3.88
C ASP A 13 -3.58 22.03 3.60
N ILE A 14 -4.01 20.78 3.57
CA ILE A 14 -5.40 20.37 3.39
C ILE A 14 -5.88 19.50 4.57
N SER A 15 -5.19 19.57 5.71
CA SER A 15 -5.69 18.98 6.96
C SER A 15 -7.07 19.56 7.30
N GLY A 16 -7.95 18.73 7.82
CA GLY A 16 -9.35 19.04 8.12
C GLY A 16 -10.25 19.21 6.88
N CYS A 17 -9.72 19.09 5.65
CA CYS A 17 -10.52 19.26 4.44
C CYS A 17 -11.20 17.95 4.01
N LYS A 18 -12.49 18.03 3.64
CA LYS A 18 -13.21 16.91 3.00
C LYS A 18 -12.81 16.77 1.54
N VAL A 19 -11.65 16.17 1.30
CA VAL A 19 -11.15 15.88 -0.04
C VAL A 19 -11.94 14.73 -0.66
N GLN A 20 -12.70 15.00 -1.72
CA GLN A 20 -13.36 13.96 -2.52
C GLN A 20 -12.40 13.37 -3.55
N ARG A 21 -12.61 12.12 -3.99
CA ARG A 21 -11.80 11.44 -5.02
C ARG A 21 -11.51 12.29 -6.26
N ALA A 22 -12.50 13.07 -6.73
CA ALA A 22 -12.35 13.94 -7.90
C ALA A 22 -11.32 15.07 -7.66
N GLY A 23 -11.23 15.61 -6.44
CA GLY A 23 -10.23 16.62 -6.08
C GLY A 23 -8.79 16.07 -6.12
N VAL A 24 -8.64 14.76 -5.88
CA VAL A 24 -7.32 14.10 -5.86
C VAL A 24 -6.70 13.98 -7.25
N GLN A 25 -7.51 13.76 -8.29
CA GLN A 25 -6.99 13.79 -9.65
C GLN A 25 -6.36 15.14 -10.01
N GLY A 26 -6.93 16.25 -9.48
CA GLY A 26 -6.36 17.60 -9.62
C GLY A 26 -5.03 17.76 -8.87
N TYR A 27 -4.87 17.14 -7.69
CA TYR A 27 -3.61 17.21 -6.96
C TYR A 27 -2.45 16.59 -7.73
N SER A 28 -2.64 15.50 -8.47
CA SER A 28 -1.55 14.87 -9.22
C SER A 28 -0.81 15.82 -10.16
N GLN A 29 -1.52 16.79 -10.76
CA GLN A 29 -0.95 17.83 -11.61
C GLN A 29 -0.15 18.88 -10.82
N MET A 30 -0.52 19.13 -9.56
CA MET A 30 0.15 20.06 -8.66
C MET A 30 1.27 19.42 -7.84
N LEU A 31 1.26 18.09 -7.64
CA LEU A 31 2.27 17.37 -6.84
C LEU A 31 3.69 17.58 -7.38
N GLY A 32 3.85 17.82 -8.68
CA GLY A 32 5.16 18.08 -9.30
C GLY A 32 5.83 19.38 -8.85
N SER A 33 5.07 20.38 -8.37
CA SER A 33 5.62 21.66 -7.87
C SER A 33 5.66 21.75 -6.35
N LEU A 34 4.87 20.95 -5.65
CA LEU A 34 4.79 20.97 -4.18
C LEU A 34 6.06 20.39 -3.56
N ARG A 35 6.64 21.15 -2.61
CA ARG A 35 7.69 20.70 -1.71
C ARG A 35 7.12 20.01 -0.48
N LYS A 36 5.97 20.48 0.00
CA LYS A 36 5.32 19.99 1.21
C LYS A 36 3.80 19.92 1.02
N LEU A 37 3.21 18.83 1.49
CA LEU A 37 1.78 18.57 1.48
C LEU A 37 1.36 18.03 2.85
N THR A 38 0.68 18.84 3.64
CA THR A 38 0.13 18.43 4.93
C THR A 38 -1.28 17.91 4.71
N LEU A 39 -1.50 16.66 5.11
CA LEU A 39 -2.79 15.96 5.12
C LEU A 39 -3.30 15.86 6.56
N GLU A 40 -4.36 15.09 6.81
CA GLU A 40 -4.98 15.03 8.15
C GLU A 40 -3.98 14.51 9.19
N ASN A 41 -3.39 13.35 8.91
CA ASN A 41 -2.54 12.64 9.86
C ASN A 41 -1.12 12.40 9.33
N VAL A 42 -0.81 12.89 8.14
CA VAL A 42 0.50 12.69 7.49
C VAL A 42 0.95 13.97 6.82
N GLU A 43 2.24 14.25 6.96
CA GLU A 43 2.93 15.23 6.14
C GLU A 43 3.73 14.49 5.06
N LEU A 44 3.56 14.93 3.82
CA LEU A 44 4.26 14.39 2.66
C LEU A 44 5.17 15.44 2.06
N GLU A 45 6.31 15.00 1.55
CA GLU A 45 7.11 15.73 0.58
C GLU A 45 6.91 15.06 -0.79
N PRO A 46 5.97 15.53 -1.64
CA PRO A 46 5.54 14.79 -2.82
C PRO A 46 6.69 14.34 -3.73
N LYS A 47 7.67 15.22 -3.96
CA LYS A 47 8.88 14.92 -4.75
C LYS A 47 9.71 13.79 -4.15
N GLN A 48 9.87 13.79 -2.82
CA GLN A 48 10.58 12.72 -2.13
C GLN A 48 9.85 11.39 -2.35
N TYR A 49 8.54 11.34 -2.17
CA TYR A 49 7.79 10.09 -2.33
C TYR A 49 7.65 9.62 -3.79
N SER A 50 7.68 10.51 -4.78
CA SER A 50 7.70 10.11 -6.19
C SER A 50 9.04 9.54 -6.65
N GLU A 51 10.14 9.81 -5.93
CA GLU A 51 11.48 9.35 -6.31
C GLU A 51 12.10 8.37 -5.29
N SER A 52 11.48 8.23 -4.12
CA SER A 52 11.96 7.40 -3.02
C SER A 52 11.92 5.91 -3.36
N THR A 53 12.91 5.20 -2.83
CA THR A 53 12.97 3.73 -2.85
C THR A 53 12.17 3.08 -1.72
N ALA A 54 11.69 3.86 -0.75
CA ALA A 54 10.92 3.39 0.40
C ALA A 54 9.73 4.30 0.73
N LEU A 55 8.59 3.68 1.05
CA LEU A 55 7.42 4.30 1.67
C LEU A 55 7.28 3.76 3.09
N GLU A 56 7.41 4.64 4.09
CA GLU A 56 7.36 4.26 5.50
C GLU A 56 6.19 4.97 6.20
N LEU A 57 5.10 4.24 6.41
CA LEU A 57 3.88 4.72 7.08
C LEU A 57 3.64 3.90 8.36
N VAL A 58 4.73 3.56 9.06
CA VAL A 58 4.71 2.77 10.28
C VAL A 58 3.97 3.52 11.39
N GLU A 59 3.02 2.84 12.03
CA GLU A 59 2.16 3.37 13.10
C GLU A 59 1.35 4.64 12.72
N GLN A 60 1.33 5.03 11.44
CA GLN A 60 0.53 6.17 10.97
C GLN A 60 -0.96 5.81 10.97
N ASP A 61 -1.79 6.69 11.48
CA ASP A 61 -3.25 6.54 11.48
C ASP A 61 -3.83 7.28 10.26
N LEU A 62 -3.86 6.62 9.10
CA LEU A 62 -4.27 7.26 7.85
C LEU A 62 -5.80 7.33 7.77
N CYS A 63 -6.32 8.48 7.36
CA CYS A 63 -7.68 8.53 6.85
C CYS A 63 -7.73 8.06 5.38
N GLU A 64 -8.93 7.88 4.85
CA GLU A 64 -9.12 7.47 3.45
C GLU A 64 -8.56 8.52 2.48
N ALA A 65 -8.69 9.82 2.80
CA ALA A 65 -8.16 10.89 1.95
C ALA A 65 -6.63 10.86 1.90
N ASP A 66 -5.97 10.60 3.04
CA ASP A 66 -4.50 10.49 3.11
C ASP A 66 -4.01 9.40 2.16
N ALA A 67 -4.62 8.21 2.27
CA ALA A 67 -4.33 7.06 1.42
C ALA A 67 -4.49 7.36 -0.08
N VAL A 68 -5.56 8.06 -0.47
CA VAL A 68 -5.81 8.39 -1.88
C VAL A 68 -4.75 9.36 -2.43
N VAL A 69 -4.32 10.35 -1.63
CA VAL A 69 -3.26 11.29 -2.03
C VAL A 69 -1.90 10.61 -2.10
N ILE A 70 -1.57 9.77 -1.11
CA ILE A 70 -0.34 8.97 -1.11
C ILE A 70 -0.28 8.09 -2.36
N ALA A 71 -1.35 7.34 -2.67
CA ALA A 71 -1.40 6.51 -3.86
C ALA A 71 -1.20 7.32 -5.15
N SER A 72 -1.79 8.51 -5.23
CA SER A 72 -1.63 9.41 -6.39
C SER A 72 -0.19 9.90 -6.56
N THR A 73 0.50 10.15 -5.45
CA THR A 73 1.92 10.50 -5.45
C THR A 73 2.77 9.32 -5.93
N LEU A 74 2.49 8.12 -5.41
CA LEU A 74 3.20 6.91 -5.74
C LEU A 74 2.97 6.44 -7.19
N ARG A 75 1.86 6.80 -7.84
CA ARG A 75 1.65 6.50 -9.27
C ARG A 75 2.75 7.06 -10.18
N LEU A 76 3.43 8.12 -9.76
CA LEU A 76 4.55 8.72 -10.47
C LEU A 76 5.89 8.04 -10.15
N ASN A 77 5.90 7.19 -9.11
CA ASN A 77 7.10 6.53 -8.64
C ASN A 77 7.45 5.31 -9.50
N THR A 78 8.70 5.21 -9.90
CA THR A 78 9.25 4.08 -10.68
C THR A 78 10.41 3.36 -9.98
N THR A 79 10.77 3.79 -8.78
CA THR A 79 11.95 3.35 -8.00
C THR A 79 11.59 2.67 -6.67
N LEU A 80 10.32 2.63 -6.29
CA LEU A 80 9.86 2.11 -5.00
C LEU A 80 10.18 0.63 -4.84
N THR A 81 11.03 0.30 -3.87
CA THR A 81 11.47 -1.06 -3.54
C THR A 81 10.91 -1.59 -2.22
N ARG A 82 10.50 -0.71 -1.29
CA ARG A 82 9.97 -1.07 0.02
C ARG A 82 8.70 -0.29 0.35
N MET A 83 7.69 -0.99 0.86
CA MET A 83 6.44 -0.40 1.35
C MET A 83 6.12 -0.97 2.73
N ASP A 84 6.21 -0.11 3.75
CA ASP A 84 5.89 -0.47 5.13
C ASP A 84 4.67 0.30 5.62
N LEU A 85 3.57 -0.42 5.76
CA LEU A 85 2.28 0.03 6.27
C LEU A 85 2.01 -0.58 7.65
N SER A 86 3.01 -1.09 8.37
CA SER A 86 2.83 -1.78 9.66
C SER A 86 2.31 -0.84 10.74
N GLY A 87 1.67 -1.39 11.77
CA GLY A 87 1.22 -0.62 12.94
C GLY A 87 0.10 -1.32 13.69
N LYS A 88 -0.36 -0.73 14.79
CA LYS A 88 -1.31 -1.40 15.71
C LYS A 88 -2.76 -0.93 15.54
N THR A 89 -2.96 0.20 14.88
CA THR A 89 -4.28 0.80 14.65
C THR A 89 -4.95 0.17 13.43
N GLN A 90 -6.27 -0.03 13.52
CA GLN A 90 -7.05 -0.59 12.43
C GLN A 90 -7.13 0.37 11.23
N GLN A 91 -6.65 -0.06 10.05
CA GLN A 91 -6.49 0.81 8.85
C GLN A 91 -7.25 0.35 7.59
N VAL A 92 -8.43 -0.27 7.77
CA VAL A 92 -9.17 -0.91 6.65
C VAL A 92 -9.42 0.02 5.47
N LYS A 93 -9.97 1.23 5.75
CA LYS A 93 -10.37 2.17 4.70
C LYS A 93 -9.15 2.72 3.96
N ALA A 94 -8.12 3.11 4.70
CA ALA A 94 -6.89 3.63 4.13
C ALA A 94 -6.16 2.58 3.28
N VAL A 95 -5.96 1.35 3.78
CA VAL A 95 -5.27 0.30 3.01
C VAL A 95 -6.07 -0.11 1.77
N LYS A 96 -7.41 -0.16 1.87
CA LYS A 96 -8.26 -0.39 0.70
C LYS A 96 -8.12 0.73 -0.33
N ALA A 97 -8.16 1.99 0.09
CA ALA A 97 -8.01 3.14 -0.79
C ALA A 97 -6.60 3.22 -1.42
N LEU A 98 -5.54 2.86 -0.67
CA LEU A 98 -4.20 2.68 -1.22
C LEU A 98 -4.18 1.58 -2.29
N SER A 99 -4.75 0.41 -2.00
CA SER A 99 -4.82 -0.72 -2.95
C SER A 99 -5.53 -0.34 -4.26
N GLU A 100 -6.67 0.35 -4.19
CA GLU A 100 -7.38 0.84 -5.39
C GLU A 100 -6.57 1.95 -6.09
N GLY A 101 -6.01 2.87 -5.31
CA GLY A 101 -5.20 3.97 -5.81
C GLY A 101 -3.90 3.52 -6.47
N LEU A 102 -3.38 2.33 -6.19
CA LEU A 102 -2.17 1.77 -6.80
C LEU A 102 -2.47 0.79 -7.94
N GLU A 103 -3.73 0.61 -8.32
CA GLU A 103 -4.11 -0.27 -9.42
C GLU A 103 -3.39 0.11 -10.72
N GLY A 104 -2.74 -0.89 -11.33
CA GLY A 104 -1.96 -0.76 -12.56
C GLY A 104 -0.51 -0.32 -12.36
N CYS A 105 -0.11 0.07 -11.14
CA CYS A 105 1.28 0.42 -10.85
C CYS A 105 2.19 -0.82 -10.89
N LYS A 106 3.40 -0.65 -11.44
CA LYS A 106 4.42 -1.70 -11.52
C LYS A 106 5.73 -1.18 -10.96
N PHE A 107 5.83 -1.18 -9.64
CA PHE A 107 7.04 -0.79 -8.94
C PHE A 107 8.06 -1.94 -8.97
N PRO A 108 9.37 -1.66 -8.83
CA PRO A 108 10.37 -2.66 -8.48
C PRO A 108 10.26 -3.08 -7.00
N LEU A 109 9.03 -3.21 -6.47
CA LEU A 109 8.75 -3.45 -5.06
C LEU A 109 9.20 -4.85 -4.66
N ARG A 110 10.18 -4.91 -3.74
CA ARG A 110 10.79 -6.12 -3.18
C ARG A 110 10.24 -6.47 -1.80
N GLU A 111 9.84 -5.46 -1.02
CA GLU A 111 9.36 -5.65 0.35
C GLU A 111 7.99 -5.01 0.56
N LEU A 112 7.03 -5.81 1.05
CA LEU A 112 5.72 -5.36 1.49
C LEU A 112 5.48 -5.78 2.94
N LEU A 113 5.28 -4.81 3.82
CA LEU A 113 5.02 -5.03 5.25
C LEU A 113 3.70 -4.36 5.62
N VAL A 114 2.74 -5.14 6.11
CA VAL A 114 1.42 -4.66 6.54
C VAL A 114 1.10 -5.27 7.89
N SER A 115 2.07 -5.40 8.80
CA SER A 115 1.86 -6.14 10.04
C SER A 115 0.97 -5.41 11.04
N GLY A 116 0.11 -6.14 11.77
CA GLY A 116 -0.64 -5.66 12.94
C GLY A 116 -1.85 -4.76 12.67
N ARG A 117 -2.12 -4.41 11.41
CA ARG A 117 -3.12 -3.38 11.05
C ARG A 117 -4.57 -3.84 11.11
N LYS A 118 -4.84 -5.12 11.42
CA LYS A 118 -6.20 -5.68 11.51
C LYS A 118 -7.08 -5.30 10.30
N VAL A 119 -6.53 -5.28 9.08
CA VAL A 119 -7.26 -4.79 7.89
C VAL A 119 -8.25 -5.80 7.33
N GLY A 120 -8.17 -7.05 7.77
CA GLY A 120 -8.94 -8.17 7.28
C GLY A 120 -8.29 -8.84 6.08
N LEU A 121 -8.43 -10.16 5.99
CA LEU A 121 -7.75 -10.96 4.96
C LEU A 121 -8.24 -10.66 3.54
N ALA A 122 -9.51 -10.25 3.38
CA ALA A 122 -10.03 -9.80 2.09
C ALA A 122 -9.33 -8.51 1.57
N THR A 123 -9.03 -7.56 2.47
CA THR A 123 -8.28 -6.34 2.11
C THR A 123 -6.83 -6.67 1.75
N ILE A 124 -6.22 -7.62 2.46
CA ILE A 124 -4.89 -8.16 2.10
C ILE A 124 -4.91 -8.78 0.70
N SER A 125 -5.89 -9.63 0.38
CA SER A 125 -6.04 -10.23 -0.96
C SER A 125 -6.19 -9.18 -2.05
N SER A 126 -6.95 -8.10 -1.81
CA SER A 126 -7.07 -6.98 -2.75
C SER A 126 -5.71 -6.30 -3.01
N LEU A 127 -4.96 -6.03 -1.94
CA LEU A 127 -3.63 -5.39 -2.06
C LEU A 127 -2.65 -6.28 -2.81
N LEU A 128 -2.59 -7.58 -2.50
CA LEU A 128 -1.75 -8.53 -3.23
C LEU A 128 -2.17 -8.64 -4.71
N HIS A 129 -3.46 -8.52 -5.00
CA HIS A 129 -3.95 -8.52 -6.39
C HIS A 129 -3.44 -7.30 -7.16
N THR A 130 -3.54 -6.11 -6.56
CA THR A 130 -2.99 -4.87 -7.12
C THR A 130 -1.50 -5.02 -7.43
N LEU A 131 -0.75 -5.68 -6.54
CA LEU A 131 0.70 -5.79 -6.62
C LEU A 131 1.21 -7.01 -7.40
N ARG A 132 0.34 -7.79 -8.06
CA ARG A 132 0.66 -9.08 -8.73
C ARG A 132 1.74 -9.06 -9.83
N GLY A 133 2.28 -7.90 -10.17
CA GLY A 133 3.41 -7.73 -11.12
C GLY A 133 4.68 -7.20 -10.48
N CYS A 134 4.70 -6.98 -9.16
CA CYS A 134 5.87 -6.53 -8.43
C CYS A 134 6.74 -7.74 -8.02
N PRO A 135 8.08 -7.61 -8.06
CA PRO A 135 9.00 -8.69 -7.70
C PRO A 135 9.16 -8.81 -6.18
N LEU A 136 8.08 -9.10 -5.45
CA LEU A 136 8.08 -9.19 -3.99
C LEU A 136 8.91 -10.38 -3.47
N GLU A 137 10.00 -10.07 -2.77
CA GLU A 137 10.91 -11.03 -2.15
C GLU A 137 10.61 -11.24 -0.66
N ARG A 138 9.96 -10.27 -0.02
CA ARG A 138 9.66 -10.28 1.43
C ARG A 138 8.27 -9.74 1.67
N ILE A 139 7.43 -10.55 2.31
CA ILE A 139 6.04 -10.25 2.60
C ILE A 139 5.78 -10.49 4.09
N ASP A 140 5.32 -9.46 4.80
CA ASP A 140 4.84 -9.57 6.19
C ASP A 140 3.39 -9.11 6.28
N LEU A 141 2.48 -10.07 6.49
CA LEU A 141 1.04 -9.85 6.60
C LEU A 141 0.54 -10.28 7.97
N SER A 142 1.42 -10.40 8.96
CA SER A 142 1.05 -10.86 10.29
C SER A 142 0.00 -9.96 10.96
N GLY A 143 -0.88 -10.52 11.79
CA GLY A 143 -1.80 -9.74 12.61
C GLY A 143 -2.86 -8.91 11.86
N ASN A 144 -3.34 -9.39 10.71
CA ASN A 144 -4.34 -8.69 9.89
C ASN A 144 -5.74 -9.27 9.93
N ALA A 145 -5.92 -10.52 10.35
CA ALA A 145 -7.26 -11.11 10.47
C ALA A 145 -8.17 -10.29 11.37
N LYS A 146 -9.44 -10.16 10.98
CA LYS A 146 -10.49 -9.55 11.81
C LYS A 146 -11.37 -10.62 12.43
N GLY A 147 -11.61 -10.50 13.73
CA GLY A 147 -12.48 -11.41 14.46
C GLY A 147 -12.04 -12.86 14.25
N ASN A 148 -12.90 -13.62 13.59
CA ASN A 148 -12.80 -15.05 13.34
C ASN A 148 -12.54 -15.41 11.86
N GLU A 149 -12.00 -14.46 11.09
CA GLU A 149 -11.40 -14.73 9.79
C GLU A 149 -10.31 -15.81 9.89
N ARG A 150 -10.12 -16.53 8.79
CA ARG A 150 -9.14 -17.62 8.67
C ARG A 150 -8.32 -17.46 7.42
N VAL A 151 -7.04 -17.84 7.49
CA VAL A 151 -6.16 -17.89 6.31
C VAL A 151 -6.72 -18.93 5.34
N THR A 152 -7.08 -18.53 4.13
CA THR A 152 -7.65 -19.44 3.11
C THR A 152 -6.60 -19.94 2.15
N SER A 153 -6.89 -21.07 1.49
CA SER A 153 -6.03 -21.60 0.43
C SER A 153 -5.90 -20.64 -0.75
N GLU A 154 -6.93 -19.84 -1.06
CA GLU A 154 -6.86 -18.82 -2.12
C GLU A 154 -5.88 -17.69 -1.77
N LEU A 155 -5.87 -17.22 -0.52
CA LEU A 155 -4.89 -16.23 -0.08
C LEU A 155 -3.47 -16.79 -0.16
N VAL A 156 -3.28 -18.04 0.28
CA VAL A 156 -1.98 -18.73 0.16
C VAL A 156 -1.56 -18.84 -1.30
N ALA A 157 -2.42 -19.34 -2.19
CA ALA A 157 -2.13 -19.44 -3.62
C ALA A 157 -1.80 -18.07 -4.24
N GLN A 158 -2.48 -17.00 -3.81
CA GLN A 158 -2.20 -15.66 -4.28
C GLN A 158 -0.82 -15.15 -3.84
N ILE A 159 -0.38 -15.46 -2.61
CA ILE A 159 0.96 -15.15 -2.12
C ILE A 159 2.01 -15.96 -2.90
N MET A 160 1.73 -17.23 -3.19
CA MET A 160 2.70 -18.13 -3.83
C MET A 160 2.96 -17.78 -5.30
N ARG A 161 2.04 -17.08 -5.97
CA ARG A 161 2.30 -16.50 -7.31
C ARG A 161 3.52 -15.58 -7.34
N PHE A 162 3.86 -14.94 -6.21
CA PHE A 162 5.08 -14.16 -6.13
C PHE A 162 6.31 -15.09 -6.16
N ALA A 163 6.28 -16.24 -5.49
CA ALA A 163 7.36 -17.22 -5.57
C ALA A 163 7.54 -17.77 -7.01
N ASP A 164 6.44 -18.20 -7.65
CA ASP A 164 6.45 -18.82 -8.98
C ASP A 164 6.85 -17.84 -10.10
N GLY A 165 6.50 -16.56 -9.96
CA GLY A 165 6.76 -15.52 -10.95
C GLY A 165 8.24 -15.11 -11.10
N GLY A 166 9.17 -15.85 -10.49
CA GLY A 166 10.60 -15.55 -10.54
C GLY A 166 11.02 -14.39 -9.64
N SER A 167 10.14 -13.88 -8.77
CA SER A 167 10.54 -12.85 -7.79
C SER A 167 11.52 -13.40 -6.76
N GLY A 168 11.46 -14.72 -6.49
CA GLY A 168 12.28 -15.37 -5.49
C GLY A 168 11.86 -15.00 -4.07
N LEU A 169 10.55 -15.02 -3.75
CA LEU A 169 10.01 -14.83 -2.40
C LEU A 169 10.80 -15.67 -1.37
N ARG A 170 11.54 -15.01 -0.47
CA ARG A 170 12.43 -15.65 0.53
C ARG A 170 11.90 -15.54 1.95
N THR A 171 10.94 -14.64 2.18
CA THR A 171 10.41 -14.40 3.52
C THR A 171 8.92 -14.14 3.43
N LEU A 172 8.16 -14.98 4.12
CA LEU A 172 6.72 -14.85 4.30
C LEU A 172 6.39 -14.93 5.78
N ARG A 173 5.65 -13.95 6.30
CA ARG A 173 5.11 -13.96 7.65
C ARG A 173 3.59 -13.83 7.63
N LEU A 174 2.93 -14.84 8.18
CA LEU A 174 1.47 -14.94 8.31
C LEU A 174 1.01 -15.14 9.76
N GLY A 175 1.91 -14.99 10.73
CA GLY A 175 1.61 -15.14 12.16
C GLY A 175 0.47 -14.24 12.61
N ASP A 176 -0.20 -14.60 13.70
CA ASP A 176 -1.27 -13.80 14.31
C ASP A 176 -2.48 -13.49 13.40
N ASN A 177 -2.68 -14.28 12.33
CA ASN A 177 -3.87 -14.21 11.46
C ASN A 177 -4.96 -15.21 11.85
N GLY A 178 -4.96 -15.67 13.10
CA GLY A 178 -5.94 -16.64 13.59
C GLY A 178 -5.75 -18.05 13.02
N ALA A 179 -6.85 -18.78 12.94
CA ALA A 179 -6.85 -20.17 12.47
C ALA A 179 -6.66 -20.24 10.96
N TRP A 180 -6.10 -21.35 10.50
CA TRP A 180 -6.03 -21.66 9.08
C TRP A 180 -7.33 -22.35 8.67
N GLY A 181 -7.85 -21.97 7.51
CA GLY A 181 -8.99 -22.62 6.89
C GLY A 181 -8.59 -23.94 6.26
N ASP A 182 -9.58 -24.77 5.97
CA ASP A 182 -9.38 -26.11 5.39
C ASP A 182 -8.56 -26.01 4.09
N GLY A 183 -7.52 -26.83 3.96
CA GLY A 183 -6.64 -26.87 2.78
C GLY A 183 -5.62 -25.73 2.68
N ALA A 184 -5.66 -24.71 3.55
CA ALA A 184 -4.70 -23.61 3.48
C ALA A 184 -3.27 -24.05 3.84
N SER A 185 -3.14 -24.95 4.82
CA SER A 185 -1.86 -25.53 5.21
C SER A 185 -1.28 -26.40 4.10
N GLU A 186 -2.12 -27.23 3.49
CA GLU A 186 -1.79 -28.12 2.40
C GLU A 186 -1.36 -27.33 1.17
N ALA A 187 -2.11 -26.27 0.82
CA ALA A 187 -1.75 -25.37 -0.27
C ALA A 187 -0.39 -24.69 -0.03
N LEU A 188 -0.07 -24.33 1.22
CA LEU A 188 1.25 -23.77 1.54
C LEU A 188 2.34 -24.83 1.36
N VAL A 189 2.14 -26.03 1.89
CA VAL A 189 3.13 -27.12 1.79
C VAL A 189 3.39 -27.48 0.33
N GLU A 190 2.34 -27.61 -0.49
CA GLU A 190 2.45 -27.88 -1.92
C GLU A 190 3.28 -26.80 -2.63
N ALA A 191 2.95 -25.54 -2.42
CA ALA A 191 3.64 -24.42 -3.06
C ALA A 191 5.09 -24.22 -2.60
N LEU A 192 5.45 -24.65 -1.38
CA LEU A 192 6.83 -24.62 -0.91
C LEU A 192 7.66 -25.84 -1.34
N SER A 193 6.99 -26.89 -1.83
CA SER A 193 7.63 -28.14 -2.25
C SER A 193 7.85 -28.23 -3.77
N SER A 194 7.20 -27.35 -4.55
CA SER A 194 7.32 -27.22 -6.01
C SER A 194 8.50 -26.36 -6.43
#